data_AF-A0A090MSP7-F1
#
_entry.id   AF-A0A090MSP7-F1
#
_cell.length_a   1.000
_cell.length_b   1.000
_cell.length_c   1.000
_cell.angle_alpha   90.00
_cell.angle_beta   90.00
_cell.angle_gamma   90.00
#
_symmetry.space_group_name_H-M   'P 1'
#
loop_
_entity.id
_entity.type
_entity.pdbx_description
1 polymer ?
#
loop_
_entity_poly.entity_id
_entity_poly.type
_entity_poly.pdbx_seq_one_letter_code
_entity_poly.pdbx_strand_id
1 'polypeptide(L)'
;MKIKVADKSVKKIQNALDHANGGARKHTALPSDIFALARRAEESLVASGLPARDRSGSEVVWHAEGPSTNAYSYKMLRTRITLTRGFENWFLTGLERIGVYPRQSELYRITISSAQRHRIVAVALAIFQVRDNMDADTTPAVVEMV
;
A
#
# COMPACT_ATOMS: atom_id res chain seq x y z
N MET A 1 2.30 -2.86 18.71
CA MET A 1 0.91 -3.38 18.83
C MET A 1 0.70 -4.45 17.75
N LYS A 2 -0.12 -5.48 17.98
CA LYS A 2 -0.52 -6.43 16.94
C LYS A 2 -1.94 -6.92 17.20
N ILE A 3 -2.90 -6.47 16.40
CA ILE A 3 -4.33 -6.84 16.55
C ILE A 3 -4.82 -7.48 15.25
N LYS A 4 -5.38 -8.69 15.32
CA LYS A 4 -5.99 -9.34 14.16
C LYS A 4 -7.21 -8.52 13.70
N VAL A 5 -7.28 -8.20 12.40
CA VAL A 5 -8.45 -7.56 11.80
C VAL A 5 -9.53 -8.63 11.62
N ALA A 6 -10.50 -8.65 12.53
CA ALA A 6 -11.63 -9.59 12.55
C ALA A 6 -12.76 -8.99 13.40
N ASP A 7 -14.01 -9.38 13.14
CA ASP A 7 -15.20 -8.82 13.81
C ASP A 7 -15.13 -8.93 15.34
N LYS A 8 -14.65 -10.06 15.86
CA LYS A 8 -14.43 -10.26 17.30
C LYS A 8 -13.42 -9.30 17.94
N SER A 9 -12.62 -8.60 17.13
CA SER A 9 -11.56 -7.69 17.56
C SER A 9 -11.95 -6.22 17.43
N VAL A 10 -13.18 -5.90 17.01
CA VAL A 10 -13.66 -4.51 16.82
C VAL A 10 -13.44 -3.67 18.07
N LYS A 11 -13.78 -4.17 19.27
CA LYS A 11 -13.54 -3.44 20.53
C LYS A 11 -12.07 -3.14 20.78
N LYS A 12 -11.18 -4.09 20.47
CA LYS A 12 -9.72 -3.90 20.63
C LYS A 12 -9.19 -2.86 19.64
N ILE A 13 -9.70 -2.87 18.41
CA ILE A 13 -9.37 -1.89 17.38
C ILE A 13 -9.84 -0.50 17.80
N GLN A 14 -11.08 -0.37 18.29
CA GLN A 14 -11.62 0.90 18.77
C GLN A 14 -10.77 1.46 19.91
N ASN A 15 -10.46 0.65 20.93
CA ASN A 15 -9.61 1.10 22.05
C ASN A 15 -8.21 1.55 21.59
N ALA A 16 -7.64 0.87 20.58
CA ALA A 16 -6.36 1.26 20.01
C ALA A 16 -6.43 2.59 19.25
N LEU A 17 -7.52 2.83 18.51
CA LEU A 17 -7.79 4.09 17.84
C LEU A 17 -7.98 5.22 18.85
N ASP A 18 -8.76 4.99 19.91
CA ASP A 18 -9.01 5.98 20.96
C ASP A 18 -7.70 6.38 21.65
N HIS A 19 -6.85 5.39 21.94
CA HIS A 19 -5.53 5.63 22.51
C HIS A 19 -4.61 6.43 21.57
N ALA A 20 -4.56 6.07 20.28
CA ALA A 20 -3.71 6.76 19.30
C ALA A 20 -4.18 8.18 18.97
N ASN A 21 -5.49 8.41 18.92
CA ASN A 21 -6.07 9.70 18.56
C ASN A 21 -6.17 10.66 19.76
N GLY A 22 -6.22 10.13 20.99
CA GLY A 22 -6.39 10.90 22.21
C GLY A 22 -7.69 11.70 22.20
N GLY A 23 -7.63 13.01 22.47
CA GLY A 23 -8.80 13.89 22.46
C GLY A 23 -9.37 14.23 21.07
N ALA A 24 -8.70 13.83 19.99
CA ALA A 24 -9.20 14.07 18.64
C ALA A 24 -10.39 13.13 18.35
N ARG A 25 -11.58 13.70 18.19
CA ARG A 25 -12.82 12.94 17.89
C ARG A 25 -13.37 13.19 16.49
N LYS A 26 -12.86 14.21 15.79
CA LYS A 26 -13.27 14.56 14.44
C LYS A 26 -12.15 14.18 13.48
N HIS A 27 -12.53 13.64 12.32
CA HIS A 27 -11.64 13.32 11.20
C HIS A 27 -10.57 12.25 11.48
N THR A 28 -10.76 11.48 12.55
CA THR A 28 -9.98 10.30 12.89
C THR A 28 -10.53 9.06 12.19
N ALA A 29 -9.68 8.05 11.99
CA ALA A 29 -10.11 6.79 11.42
C ALA A 29 -11.07 6.02 12.36
N LEU A 30 -11.99 5.28 11.77
CA LEU A 30 -12.93 4.38 12.42
C LEU A 30 -12.49 2.91 12.25
N PRO A 31 -13.00 1.98 13.06
CA PRO A 31 -12.76 0.56 12.84
C PRO A 31 -13.13 0.11 11.42
N SER A 32 -14.23 0.62 10.86
CA SER A 32 -14.67 0.34 9.49
C SER A 32 -13.60 0.66 8.44
N ASP A 33 -12.83 1.72 8.64
CA ASP A 33 -11.76 2.13 7.71
C ASP A 33 -10.63 1.08 7.72
N ILE A 34 -10.33 0.48 8.88
CA ILE A 34 -9.32 -0.58 9.00
C ILE A 34 -9.79 -1.85 8.27
N PHE A 35 -11.07 -2.22 8.38
CA PHE A 35 -11.62 -3.36 7.64
C PHE A 35 -11.63 -3.10 6.13
N ALA A 36 -12.06 -1.91 5.71
CA ALA A 36 -12.05 -1.51 4.31
C ALA A 36 -10.62 -1.48 3.74
N LEU A 37 -9.65 -0.99 4.51
CA LEU A 37 -8.24 -0.97 4.13
C LEU A 37 -7.67 -2.39 3.97
N ALA A 38 -7.95 -3.30 4.92
CA ALA A 38 -7.51 -4.69 4.81
C ALA A 38 -8.07 -5.37 3.56
N ARG A 39 -9.36 -5.13 3.25
CA ARG A 39 -10.00 -5.64 2.03
C ARG A 39 -9.37 -5.06 0.77
N ARG A 40 -9.24 -3.73 0.68
CA ARG A 40 -8.63 -3.03 -0.48
C ARG A 40 -7.19 -3.49 -0.72
N ALA A 41 -6.41 -3.69 0.35
CA ALA A 41 -5.04 -4.17 0.28
C ALA A 41 -4.97 -5.62 -0.23
N GLU A 42 -5.86 -6.50 0.23
CA GLU A 42 -5.95 -7.88 -0.29
C GLU A 42 -6.32 -7.88 -1.79
N GLU A 43 -7.32 -7.10 -2.19
CA GLU A 43 -7.74 -6.97 -3.59
C GLU A 43 -6.58 -6.47 -4.47
N SER A 44 -5.77 -5.52 -3.98
CA SER A 44 -4.59 -5.02 -4.69
C SER A 44 -3.51 -6.11 -4.87
N LEU A 45 -3.26 -6.92 -3.83
CA LEU A 45 -2.31 -8.03 -3.92
C LEU A 45 -2.81 -9.12 -4.89
N VAL A 46 -4.12 -9.41 -4.89
CA VAL A 46 -4.74 -10.35 -5.85
C VAL A 46 -4.58 -9.82 -7.28
N ALA A 47 -4.91 -8.56 -7.52
CA ALA A 47 -4.80 -7.92 -8.83
C ALA A 47 -3.36 -7.89 -9.37
N SER A 48 -2.35 -7.86 -8.48
CA SER A 48 -0.95 -7.95 -8.88
C SER A 48 -0.51 -9.33 -9.38
N GLY A 49 -1.37 -10.35 -9.28
CA GLY A 49 -1.03 -11.74 -9.64
C GLY A 49 -0.22 -12.47 -8.58
N LEU A 50 -0.03 -11.90 -7.38
CA LEU A 50 0.69 -12.53 -6.29
C LEU A 50 -0.16 -13.67 -5.67
N PRO A 51 0.32 -14.93 -5.70
CA PRO A 51 -0.43 -16.07 -5.16
C PRO A 51 -0.55 -15.96 -3.64
N ALA A 52 -1.63 -16.53 -3.08
CA ALA A 52 -1.98 -16.37 -1.66
C ALA A 52 -0.83 -16.69 -0.69
N ARG A 53 -0.07 -17.76 -0.97
CA ARG A 53 1.09 -18.18 -0.16
C ARG A 53 2.20 -17.14 -0.07
N ASP A 54 2.35 -16.30 -1.11
CA ASP A 54 3.44 -15.34 -1.22
C ASP A 54 3.01 -13.95 -0.72
N ARG A 55 1.75 -13.75 -0.29
CA ARG A 55 1.24 -12.45 0.21
C ARG A 55 1.66 -12.13 1.64
N SER A 56 2.06 -13.14 2.40
CA SER A 56 2.49 -12.95 3.79
C SER A 56 3.71 -12.02 3.86
N GLY A 57 3.72 -11.11 4.83
CA GLY A 57 4.78 -10.13 5.03
C GLY A 57 4.60 -8.82 4.26
N SER A 58 3.60 -8.70 3.39
CA SER A 58 3.25 -7.40 2.79
C SER A 58 2.71 -6.44 3.84
N GLU A 59 3.00 -5.15 3.67
CA GLU A 59 2.54 -4.10 4.57
C GLU A 59 1.76 -3.06 3.77
N VAL A 60 0.68 -2.53 4.34
CA VAL A 60 -0.01 -1.37 3.79
C VAL A 60 0.00 -0.23 4.80
N VAL A 61 0.36 0.95 4.32
CA VAL A 61 0.29 2.21 5.07
C VAL A 61 -0.76 3.11 4.42
N TRP A 62 -1.62 3.68 5.25
CA TRP A 62 -2.72 4.52 4.79
C TRP A 62 -2.98 5.73 5.68
N HIS A 63 -3.41 6.83 5.07
CA HIS A 63 -4.16 7.88 5.75
C HIS A 63 -5.15 8.53 4.77
N ALA A 64 -6.29 8.98 5.29
CA ALA A 64 -7.26 9.74 4.52
C ALA A 64 -6.68 11.05 3.96
N GLU A 65 -7.29 11.56 2.90
CA GLU A 65 -6.95 12.86 2.31
C GLU A 65 -7.15 14.02 3.30
N GLY A 66 -6.40 15.09 3.06
CA GLY A 66 -6.57 16.36 3.73
C GLY A 66 -7.90 17.03 3.34
N PRO A 67 -8.25 18.13 4.00
CA PRO A 67 -9.43 18.90 3.63
C PRO A 67 -9.27 19.47 2.22
N SER A 68 -10.34 19.44 1.42
CA SER A 68 -10.38 19.92 0.04
C SER A 68 -10.26 21.45 -0.06
N THR A 69 -10.80 22.16 0.93
CA THR A 69 -10.79 23.62 1.00
C THR A 69 -9.58 24.13 1.79
N ASN A 70 -8.90 25.15 1.26
CA ASN A 70 -7.83 25.90 1.93
C ASN A 70 -8.32 26.77 3.11
N ALA A 71 -9.50 26.51 3.66
CA ALA A 71 -10.17 27.40 4.62
C ALA A 71 -9.42 27.51 5.96
N TYR A 72 -8.50 26.58 6.22
CA TYR A 72 -7.65 26.60 7.40
C TYR A 72 -6.19 26.52 6.97
N SER A 73 -5.36 27.46 7.42
CA SER A 73 -3.90 27.42 7.26
C SER A 73 -3.24 26.32 8.10
N TYR A 74 -4.04 25.61 8.91
CA TYR A 74 -3.58 24.67 9.91
C TYR A 74 -3.65 23.22 9.44
N LYS A 75 -2.71 22.41 9.94
CA LYS A 75 -2.65 20.97 9.69
C LYS A 75 -3.88 20.30 10.29
N MET A 76 -4.60 19.53 9.48
CA MET A 76 -5.71 18.71 9.93
C MET A 76 -5.16 17.43 10.57
N LEU A 77 -5.66 17.07 11.74
CA LEU A 77 -5.25 15.84 12.39
C LEU A 77 -5.96 14.65 11.74
N ARG A 78 -5.17 13.64 11.37
CA ARG A 78 -5.62 12.36 10.82
C ARG A 78 -4.94 11.21 11.54
N THR A 79 -5.47 10.01 11.32
CA THR A 79 -4.87 8.77 11.78
C THR A 79 -4.15 8.11 10.60
N ARG A 80 -2.87 7.81 10.76
CA ARG A 80 -2.13 6.91 9.88
C ARG A 80 -2.27 5.49 10.41
N ILE A 81 -2.66 4.59 9.51
CA ILE A 81 -2.87 3.17 9.79
C ILE A 81 -1.78 2.37 9.08
N THR A 82 -1.17 1.43 9.79
CA THR A 82 -0.29 0.42 9.21
C THR A 82 -0.86 -0.96 9.49
N LEU A 83 -1.11 -1.73 8.43
CA LEU A 83 -1.49 -3.13 8.52
C LEU A 83 -0.40 -4.01 7.91
N THR A 84 -0.11 -5.12 8.57
CA THR A 84 0.81 -6.15 8.05
C THR A 84 0.03 -7.42 7.75
N ARG A 85 0.30 -8.00 6.59
CA ARG A 85 -0.30 -9.26 6.14
C ARG A 85 0.41 -10.43 6.81
N GLY A 86 -0.33 -11.23 7.57
CA GLY A 86 0.15 -12.56 7.98
C GLY A 86 -0.13 -13.60 6.91
N PHE A 87 -0.12 -14.88 7.28
CA PHE A 87 -0.42 -15.98 6.35
C PHE A 87 -1.87 -15.95 5.83
N GLU A 88 -2.86 -15.81 6.73
CA GLU A 88 -4.29 -15.78 6.35
C GLU A 88 -4.98 -14.44 6.57
N ASN A 89 -4.52 -13.65 7.54
CA ASN A 89 -5.25 -12.49 8.03
C ASN A 89 -4.37 -11.24 8.02
N TRP A 90 -5.01 -10.08 7.95
CA TRP A 90 -4.38 -8.80 8.19
C TRP A 90 -4.29 -8.50 9.69
N PHE A 91 -3.21 -7.84 10.09
CA PHE A 91 -2.98 -7.42 11.45
C PHE A 91 -2.72 -5.92 11.49
N LEU A 92 -3.41 -5.21 12.37
CA LEU A 92 -3.11 -3.84 12.71
C LEU A 92 -1.82 -3.81 13.54
N THR A 93 -0.78 -3.19 12.98
CA THR A 93 0.57 -3.15 13.55
C THR A 93 1.00 -1.74 13.94
N GLY A 94 0.48 -0.71 13.27
CA GLY A 94 0.75 0.68 13.58
C GLY A 94 -0.51 1.56 13.56
N LEU A 95 -0.58 2.46 14.53
CA LEU A 95 -1.50 3.59 14.55
C LEU A 95 -0.73 4.82 15.02
N GLU A 96 -0.76 5.87 14.22
CA GLU A 96 -0.07 7.13 14.51
C GLU A 96 -1.00 8.29 14.22
N ARG A 97 -0.99 9.30 15.10
CA ARG A 97 -1.67 10.57 14.84
C ARG A 97 -0.74 11.48 14.04
N ILE A 98 -1.19 11.90 12.86
CA ILE A 98 -0.40 12.73 11.95
C ILE A 98 -1.14 14.03 11.61
N GLY A 99 -0.38 15.05 11.21
CA GLY A 99 -0.92 16.28 10.62
C GLY A 99 -0.87 16.19 9.10
N VAL A 100 -2.02 16.36 8.45
CA VAL A 100 -2.19 16.36 7.00
C VAL A 100 -2.53 17.77 6.54
N TYR A 101 -1.88 18.22 5.47
CA TYR A 101 -2.10 19.57 4.92
C TYR A 101 -3.34 19.62 4.02
N PRO A 102 -3.95 20.81 3.83
CA PRO A 102 -4.98 21.01 2.81
C PRO A 102 -4.53 20.50 1.45
N ARG A 103 -5.44 19.84 0.71
CA ARG A 103 -5.21 19.24 -0.61
C ARG A 103 -4.13 18.15 -0.67
N GLN A 104 -3.63 17.70 0.48
CA GLN A 104 -2.77 16.52 0.51
C GLN A 104 -3.62 15.29 0.17
N SER A 105 -3.19 14.52 -0.83
CA SER A 105 -3.89 13.34 -1.28
C SER A 105 -3.94 12.25 -0.20
N GLU A 106 -4.84 11.29 -0.39
CA GLU A 106 -4.78 10.00 0.29
C GLU A 106 -3.37 9.41 0.16
N LEU A 107 -2.84 8.88 1.26
CA LEU A 107 -1.73 7.96 1.21
C LEU A 107 -2.30 6.55 1.16
N TYR A 108 -1.98 5.81 0.11
CA TYR A 108 -2.24 4.38 0.03
C TYR A 108 -1.01 3.74 -0.60
N ARG A 109 -0.21 3.05 0.22
CA ARG A 109 1.05 2.44 -0.22
C ARG A 109 1.17 1.03 0.33
N ILE A 110 1.40 0.08 -0.58
CA ILE A 110 1.73 -1.31 -0.23
C ILE A 110 3.22 -1.52 -0.41
N THR A 111 3.88 -1.98 0.65
CA THR A 111 5.27 -2.41 0.66
C THR A 111 5.32 -3.93 0.53
N ILE A 112 6.17 -4.41 -0.37
CA ILE A 112 6.38 -5.83 -0.66
C ILE A 112 7.87 -6.16 -0.62
N SER A 113 8.21 -7.44 -0.42
CA SER A 113 9.58 -7.92 -0.47
C SER A 113 10.10 -8.01 -1.92
N SER A 114 11.41 -8.07 -2.10
CA SER A 114 12.03 -8.27 -3.43
C SER A 114 11.57 -9.58 -4.09
N ALA A 115 11.37 -10.65 -3.30
CA ALA A 115 10.84 -11.91 -3.80
C ALA A 115 9.41 -11.78 -4.33
N GLN A 116 8.54 -11.08 -3.60
CA GLN A 116 7.18 -10.76 -4.05
C GLN A 116 7.20 -9.92 -5.34
N ARG A 117 8.08 -8.90 -5.41
CA ARG A 117 8.26 -8.08 -6.60
C ARG A 117 8.65 -8.92 -7.81
N HIS A 118 9.66 -9.79 -7.68
CA HIS A 118 10.09 -10.66 -8.78
C HIS A 118 8.95 -11.56 -9.26
N ARG A 119 8.13 -12.07 -8.33
CA ARG A 119 6.97 -12.89 -8.68
C ARG A 119 5.91 -12.10 -9.43
N ILE A 120 5.58 -10.90 -8.97
CA ILE A 120 4.63 -10.00 -9.65
C ILE A 120 5.11 -9.66 -11.06
N VAL A 121 6.39 -9.30 -11.22
CA VAL A 121 6.98 -9.02 -12.54
C VAL A 121 6.91 -10.25 -13.44
N ALA A 122 7.28 -11.43 -12.95
CA ALA A 122 7.22 -12.66 -13.73
C ALA A 122 5.79 -13.00 -14.19
N VAL A 123 4.79 -12.82 -13.31
CA VAL A 123 3.37 -13.05 -13.66
C VAL A 123 2.88 -11.99 -14.65
N ALA A 124 3.20 -10.73 -14.43
CA ALA A 124 2.81 -9.64 -15.32
C ALA A 124 3.39 -9.81 -16.73
N LEU A 125 4.65 -10.26 -16.84
CA LEU A 125 5.33 -10.44 -18.11
C LEU A 125 5.00 -11.75 -18.83
N ALA A 126 4.34 -12.71 -18.17
CA ALA A 126 4.12 -14.06 -18.71
C ALA A 126 3.29 -14.09 -20.02
N ILE A 127 2.44 -13.09 -20.25
CA ILE A 127 1.59 -13.00 -21.45
C ILE A 127 2.23 -12.24 -22.61
N PHE A 128 3.38 -11.59 -22.38
CA PHE A 128 4.03 -10.74 -23.36
C PHE A 128 5.13 -11.51 -24.08
N GLN A 129 5.13 -11.42 -25.40
CA GLN A 129 6.26 -11.87 -26.22
C GLN A 129 7.21 -10.69 -26.42
N VAL A 130 8.49 -10.90 -26.12
CA VAL A 130 9.54 -9.93 -26.41
C VAL A 130 10.01 -10.19 -27.84
N ARG A 131 9.85 -9.20 -28.72
CA ARG A 131 10.52 -9.19 -30.01
C ARG A 131 11.84 -8.45 -29.81
N ASP A 132 12.96 -9.12 -30.03
CA ASP A 132 14.22 -8.43 -30.20
C ASP A 132 14.14 -7.60 -31.48
N ASN A 133 14.24 -6.28 -31.36
CA ASN A 133 14.48 -5.45 -32.53
C ASN A 133 15.95 -5.65 -32.93
N MET A 134 16.19 -6.59 -33.84
CA MET A 134 17.44 -6.63 -34.60
C MET A 134 17.42 -5.50 -35.65
N ASP A 135 17.57 -4.25 -35.20
CA ASP A 135 17.95 -3.09 -36.00
C ASP A 135 18.83 -2.22 -35.08
N ALA A 136 20.11 -1.91 -35.30
CA ALA A 136 21.07 -2.25 -36.34
C ALA A 136 22.47 -2.10 -35.73
N ASP A 137 23.17 -3.19 -35.45
CA ASP A 137 24.64 -3.18 -35.46
C ASP A 137 25.07 -3.52 -36.88
N THR A 138 24.85 -2.56 -37.80
CA THR A 138 25.58 -2.59 -39.06
C THR A 138 27.00 -2.14 -38.73
N THR A 139 27.80 -3.09 -38.25
CA THR A 139 29.24 -3.06 -38.44
C THR A 139 29.49 -3.00 -39.96
N PRO A 140 30.10 -1.95 -40.53
CA PRO A 140 30.71 -2.10 -41.83
C PRO A 140 32.06 -2.78 -41.60
N ALA A 141 32.11 -4.07 -41.90
CA ALA A 141 33.36 -4.81 -42.02
C ALA A 141 34.09 -4.37 -43.31
N VAL A 142 35.16 -3.60 -43.13
CA VAL A 142 36.49 -3.60 -43.78
C VAL A 142 36.65 -3.54 -45.33
N VAL A 143 37.69 -2.78 -45.72
CA VAL A 143 38.55 -2.79 -46.95
C VAL A 143 37.91 -2.38 -48.31
N GLU A 144 38.51 -1.63 -49.26
CA GLU A 144 39.90 -1.27 -49.62
C GLU A 144 39.88 -0.18 -50.75
N MET A 145 41.05 0.45 -51.05
CA MET A 145 41.43 1.21 -52.28
C MET A 145 40.89 2.67 -52.43
N VAL A 146 41.64 3.74 -52.70
CA VAL A 146 42.95 4.01 -53.38
C VAL A 146 43.65 5.20 -52.71
#